data_AF-A3UCC5-F1
#
_entry.id   AF-A3UCC5-F1
#
_cell.length_a   1.000
_cell.length_b   1.000
_cell.length_c   1.000
_cell.angle_alpha   90.00
_cell.angle_beta   90.00
_cell.angle_gamma   90.00
#
_symmetry.space_group_name_H-M   'P 1'
#
loop_
_entity.id
_entity.type
_entity.pdbx_description
1 polymer ?
#
loop_
_entity_poly.entity_id
_entity_poly.type
_entity_poly.pdbx_seq_one_letter_code
_entity_poly.pdbx_strand_id
1 'polypeptide(L)'
;MREFGEDETCPRNVDVPSIVVPVESHHYLYGYAFVTPRICLARGVSETRFIERLHFMVDVMVRSAHRHPFHMDDQGVIDREATREVLLSALGEVVDPAQIERLDLLGSDIRPMN
;
A
#
# COMPACT_ATOMS: atom_id res chain seq x y z
N MET A 1 -19.32 1.83 2.05
CA MET A 1 -18.31 1.50 1.04
C MET A 1 -17.68 2.80 0.58
N ARG A 2 -16.47 3.13 1.05
CA ARG A 2 -15.69 4.25 0.50
C ARG A 2 -14.57 3.62 -0.32
N GLU A 3 -14.76 3.64 -1.63
CA GLU A 3 -13.80 3.14 -2.60
C GLU A 3 -12.49 3.95 -2.49
N PHE A 4 -11.37 3.28 -2.69
CA PHE A 4 -10.17 4.00 -3.08
C PHE A 4 -10.39 4.49 -4.51
N GLY A 5 -10.11 5.78 -4.75
CA GLY A 5 -10.61 6.53 -5.90
C GLY A 5 -10.17 5.99 -7.27
N GLU A 6 -11.01 6.24 -8.27
CA GLU A 6 -10.79 5.95 -9.69
C GLU A 6 -9.74 6.88 -10.32
N ASP A 7 -8.76 6.23 -10.96
CA ASP A 7 -8.08 6.59 -12.22
C ASP A 7 -7.61 8.03 -12.47
N GLU A 8 -6.53 8.45 -11.79
CA GLU A 8 -5.47 9.14 -12.54
C GLU A 8 -4.72 8.08 -13.33
N THR A 9 -4.94 8.03 -14.65
CA THR A 9 -4.41 6.97 -15.53
C THR A 9 -2.94 6.71 -15.25
N CYS A 10 -2.66 5.53 -14.74
CA CYS A 10 -1.34 5.01 -14.47
C CYS A 10 -1.00 3.98 -15.56
N PRO A 11 -0.60 4.43 -16.78
CA PRO A 11 -0.52 3.55 -17.95
C PRO A 11 0.60 2.51 -17.84
N ARG A 12 1.57 2.72 -16.95
CA ARG A 12 2.64 1.78 -16.61
C ARG A 12 2.49 1.42 -15.15
N ASN A 13 1.80 0.32 -14.89
CA ASN A 13 1.51 -0.10 -13.53
C ASN A 13 1.89 -1.56 -13.30
N VAL A 14 2.18 -1.86 -12.04
CA VAL A 14 2.32 -3.23 -11.56
C VAL A 14 1.34 -3.39 -10.41
N ASP A 15 0.35 -4.25 -10.63
CA ASP A 15 -0.58 -4.66 -9.60
C ASP A 15 0.12 -5.62 -8.63
N VAL A 16 0.11 -5.26 -7.35
CA VAL A 16 0.67 -6.06 -6.27
C VAL A 16 -0.46 -6.90 -5.67
N PRO A 17 -0.21 -8.18 -5.33
CA PRO A 17 -1.20 -8.98 -4.63
C PRO A 17 -1.74 -8.25 -3.40
N SER A 18 -3.02 -8.43 -3.11
CA SER A 18 -3.63 -7.82 -1.93
C SER A 18 -2.88 -8.23 -0.67
N ILE A 19 -2.58 -7.25 0.18
CA ILE A 19 -1.93 -7.43 1.47
C ILE A 19 -2.93 -7.15 2.58
N VAL A 20 -2.75 -7.85 3.70
CA VAL A 20 -3.53 -7.66 4.93
C VAL A 20 -2.69 -6.86 5.90
N VAL A 21 -3.21 -5.72 6.34
CA VAL A 21 -2.47 -4.73 7.13
C VAL A 21 -3.23 -4.36 8.39
N PRO A 22 -2.55 -4.22 9.54
CA PRO A 22 -3.21 -3.84 10.78
C PRO A 22 -3.67 -2.39 10.72
N VAL A 23 -4.86 -2.13 11.26
CA VAL A 23 -5.43 -0.79 11.44
C VAL A 23 -5.46 -0.48 12.93
N GLU A 24 -4.84 0.62 13.33
CA GLU A 24 -4.81 1.12 14.69
C GLU A 24 -5.76 2.30 14.84
N SER A 25 -6.49 2.36 15.95
CA SER A 25 -7.25 3.53 16.38
C SER A 25 -7.10 3.69 17.88
N HIS A 26 -6.90 4.92 18.36
CA HIS A 26 -6.72 5.21 19.78
C HIS A 26 -5.61 4.37 20.47
N HIS A 27 -4.53 4.03 19.76
CA HIS A 27 -3.46 3.14 20.26
C HIS A 27 -3.85 1.68 20.52
N TYR A 28 -4.99 1.26 19.99
CA TYR A 28 -5.43 -0.13 20.01
C TYR A 28 -5.56 -0.67 18.59
N LEU A 29 -5.29 -1.97 18.43
CA LEU A 29 -5.57 -2.68 17.19
C LEU A 29 -7.09 -2.71 16.98
N TYR A 30 -7.56 -1.96 15.98
CA TYR A 30 -8.97 -1.89 15.62
C TYR A 30 -9.40 -3.08 14.76
N GLY A 31 -8.54 -3.50 13.85
CA GLY A 31 -8.85 -4.53 12.87
C GLY A 31 -7.78 -4.69 11.81
N TYR A 32 -8.15 -5.33 10.71
CA TYR A 32 -7.29 -5.48 9.55
C TYR A 32 -7.95 -4.92 8.29
N ALA A 33 -7.18 -4.22 7.47
CA ALA A 33 -7.60 -3.81 6.14
C ALA A 33 -7.03 -4.77 5.09
N PHE A 34 -7.84 -5.08 4.09
CA PHE A 34 -7.41 -5.73 2.86
C PHE A 34 -7.17 -4.63 1.85
N VAL A 35 -5.92 -4.43 1.43
CA VAL A 35 -5.53 -3.40 0.46
C VAL A 35 -4.78 -4.01 -0.71
N THR A 36 -5.05 -3.53 -1.91
CA THR A 36 -4.38 -3.93 -3.15
C THR A 36 -3.48 -2.80 -3.61
N PRO A 37 -2.16 -2.87 -3.36
CA PRO A 37 -1.24 -1.84 -3.82
C PRO A 37 -1.09 -1.89 -5.34
N ARG A 38 -1.03 -0.72 -5.97
CA ARG A 38 -0.71 -0.55 -7.39
C ARG A 38 0.49 0.39 -7.50
N ILE A 39 1.57 -0.11 -8.08
CA ILE A 39 2.80 0.67 -8.26
C ILE A 39 2.76 1.31 -9.64
N CYS A 40 2.77 2.64 -9.69
CA CYS A 40 2.94 3.42 -10.91
C CYS A 40 4.42 3.63 -11.20
N LEU A 41 4.84 3.21 -12.39
CA LEU A 41 6.24 3.22 -12.78
C LEU A 41 6.63 4.52 -13.49
N ALA A 42 7.79 5.05 -13.11
CA ALA A 42 8.40 6.17 -13.80
C ALA A 42 8.63 5.85 -15.29
N ARG A 43 8.75 6.90 -16.11
CA ARG A 43 8.94 6.76 -17.56
C ARG A 43 10.22 5.96 -17.86
N GLY A 44 10.12 4.96 -18.74
CA GLY A 44 11.24 4.15 -19.20
C GLY A 44 11.63 2.98 -18.30
N VAL A 45 10.91 2.79 -17.18
CA VAL A 45 11.08 1.64 -16.29
C VAL A 45 10.36 0.41 -16.88
N SER A 46 11.01 -0.75 -16.82
CA SER A 46 10.46 -2.02 -17.27
C SER A 46 9.61 -2.69 -16.18
N GLU A 47 8.35 -2.98 -16.49
CA GLU A 47 7.42 -3.72 -15.62
C GLU A 47 7.95 -5.10 -15.25
N THR A 48 8.60 -5.81 -16.18
CA THR A 48 9.14 -7.15 -15.96
C THR A 48 10.10 -7.22 -14.77
N ARG A 49 10.94 -6.18 -14.58
CA ARG A 49 11.88 -6.13 -13.44
C ARG A 49 11.17 -6.05 -12.09
N PHE A 50 10.01 -5.41 -12.06
CA PHE A 50 9.17 -5.33 -10.86
C PHE A 50 8.46 -6.66 -10.62
N ILE A 51 7.90 -7.27 -11.67
CA ILE A 51 7.23 -8.57 -11.59
C ILE A 51 8.18 -9.66 -11.04
N GLU A 52 9.43 -9.71 -11.51
CA GLU A 52 10.46 -10.65 -11.02
C GLU A 52 10.73 -10.51 -9.52
N ARG A 53 10.52 -9.31 -8.95
CA ARG A 53 10.76 -8.99 -7.53
C ARG A 53 9.49 -8.86 -6.71
N LEU A 54 8.33 -9.21 -7.28
CA LEU A 54 7.02 -8.96 -6.69
C LEU A 54 6.88 -9.54 -5.28
N HIS A 55 7.37 -10.76 -5.06
CA HIS A 55 7.33 -11.42 -3.77
C HIS A 55 8.16 -10.72 -2.69
N PHE A 56 9.31 -10.13 -3.05
CA PHE A 56 10.09 -9.32 -2.13
C PHE A 56 9.37 -8.00 -1.81
N MET A 57 8.74 -7.37 -2.81
CA MET A 57 7.95 -6.16 -2.59
C MET A 57 6.77 -6.41 -1.65
N VAL A 58 6.07 -7.54 -1.80
CA VAL A 58 4.99 -7.96 -0.88
C VAL A 58 5.54 -8.17 0.53
N ASP A 59 6.67 -8.87 0.70
CA ASP A 59 7.29 -9.09 2.01
C ASP A 59 7.61 -7.78 2.73
N VAL A 60 8.31 -6.85 2.07
CA VAL A 60 8.70 -5.59 2.71
C VAL A 60 7.49 -4.72 3.05
N MET A 61 6.46 -4.69 2.19
CA MET A 61 5.23 -3.96 2.47
C MET A 61 4.49 -4.54 3.68
N VAL A 62 4.32 -5.86 3.74
CA VAL A 62 3.65 -6.53 4.87
C VAL A 62 4.42 -6.30 6.17
N ARG A 63 5.74 -6.49 6.18
CA ARG A 63 6.58 -6.25 7.36
C ARG A 63 6.55 -4.79 7.79
N SER A 64 6.58 -3.85 6.84
CA SER A 64 6.51 -2.42 7.15
C SER A 64 5.15 -2.04 7.76
N ALA A 65 4.05 -2.51 7.18
CA ALA A 65 2.70 -2.25 7.69
C ALA A 65 2.46 -2.84 9.09
N HIS A 66 3.11 -3.95 9.45
CA HIS A 66 3.04 -4.50 10.80
C HIS A 66 3.89 -3.75 11.82
N ARG A 67 4.95 -3.06 11.38
CA ARG A 67 5.76 -2.18 12.24
C ARG A 67 5.15 -0.79 12.40
N HIS A 68 4.43 -0.34 11.37
CA HIS A 68 3.76 0.95 11.30
C HIS A 68 2.31 0.73 10.82
N PRO A 69 1.40 0.35 11.74
CA PRO A 69 -0.01 0.12 11.40
C PRO A 69 -0.68 1.34 10.78
N PHE A 70 -1.72 1.09 9.99
CA PHE A 70 -2.48 2.16 9.36
C PHE A 70 -3.30 2.87 10.43
N HIS A 71 -3.16 4.19 10.54
CA HIS A 71 -3.88 4.94 11.55
C HIS A 71 -5.28 5.31 11.06
N MET A 72 -6.28 5.04 11.89
CA MET A 72 -7.67 5.43 11.69
C MET A 72 -8.09 6.42 12.77
N ASP A 73 -8.56 7.58 12.32
CA ASP A 73 -9.04 8.65 13.19
C ASP A 73 -10.41 8.32 13.83
N ASP A 74 -10.86 9.22 14.71
CA ASP A 74 -12.13 9.10 15.44
C ASP A 74 -13.37 9.13 14.51
N GLN A 75 -13.20 9.58 13.26
CA GLN A 75 -14.24 9.60 12.24
C GLN A 75 -14.24 8.32 11.38
N GLY A 76 -13.36 7.36 11.68
CA GLY A 76 -13.22 6.12 10.94
C GLY A 76 -12.50 6.30 9.59
N VAL A 77 -11.71 7.36 9.44
CA VAL A 77 -10.95 7.66 8.22
C VAL A 77 -9.51 7.21 8.40
N ILE A 78 -9.01 6.41 7.45
CA ILE A 78 -7.60 6.01 7.40
C ILE A 78 -6.78 7.16 6.83
N ASP A 79 -5.64 7.46 7.47
CA ASP A 79 -4.62 8.34 6.90
C ASP A 79 -3.92 7.64 5.73
N ARG A 80 -4.46 7.87 4.53
CA ARG A 80 -3.97 7.25 3.29
C ARG A 80 -2.60 7.78 2.88
N GLU A 81 -2.27 9.01 3.21
CA GLU A 81 -1.01 9.64 2.81
C GLU A 81 0.15 9.07 3.62
N ALA A 82 0.05 9.09 4.95
CA ALA A 82 1.06 8.50 5.83
C ALA A 82 1.26 7.01 5.53
N THR A 83 0.15 6.30 5.31
CA THR A 83 0.18 4.89 4.90
C THR A 83 0.97 4.68 3.60
N ARG A 84 0.70 5.49 2.57
CA ARG A 84 1.38 5.42 1.27
C ARG A 84 2.88 5.70 1.43
N GLU A 85 3.26 6.68 2.23
CA GLU A 85 4.66 7.03 2.49
C GLU A 85 5.41 5.87 3.16
N VAL A 86 4.82 5.24 4.18
CA VAL A 86 5.40 4.08 4.88
C VAL A 86 5.67 2.93 3.90
N LEU A 87 4.70 2.62 3.04
CA LEU A 87 4.85 1.52 2.07
C LEU A 87 5.83 1.88 0.95
N LEU A 88 5.80 3.12 0.46
CA LEU A 88 6.73 3.59 -0.57
C LEU A 88 8.18 3.59 -0.05
N SER A 89 8.39 4.01 1.19
CA SER A 89 9.70 3.95 1.85
C SER A 89 10.19 2.50 1.97
N ALA A 90 9.31 1.56 2.32
CA ALA A 90 9.68 0.15 2.43
C ALA A 90 10.07 -0.48 1.09
N LEU A 91 9.41 -0.08 -0.01
CA LEU A 91 9.76 -0.53 -1.35
C LEU A 91 11.20 -0.19 -1.76
N GLY A 92 11.78 0.86 -1.16
CA GLY A 92 13.18 1.23 -1.33
C GLY A 92 14.19 0.15 -0.94
N GLU A 93 13.78 -0.86 -0.15
CA GLU A 93 14.61 -2.03 0.15
C GLU A 93 14.79 -2.97 -1.05
N VAL A 94 13.89 -2.93 -2.05
CA VAL A 94 13.82 -3.91 -3.14
C VAL A 94 14.08 -3.28 -4.52
N VAL A 95 13.61 -2.05 -4.70
CA VAL A 95 13.72 -1.29 -5.95
C VAL A 95 14.18 0.14 -5.65
N ASP A 96 14.79 0.78 -6.64
CA ASP A 96 15.15 2.20 -6.52
C ASP A 96 13.85 3.04 -6.45
N PRO A 97 13.62 3.85 -5.40
CA PRO A 97 12.43 4.69 -5.29
C PRO A 97 12.23 5.63 -6.47
N ALA A 98 13.29 6.05 -7.17
CA ALA A 98 13.18 6.89 -8.37
C ALA A 98 12.49 6.18 -9.55
N GLN A 99 12.35 4.85 -9.49
CA GLN A 99 11.63 4.05 -10.48
C GLN A 99 10.11 4.03 -10.24
N ILE A 100 9.65 4.52 -9.09
CA ILE A 100 8.25 4.59 -8.70
C ILE A 100 7.79 6.04 -8.80
N GLU A 101 6.82 6.30 -9.67
CA GLU A 101 6.16 7.60 -9.80
C GLU A 101 5.16 7.80 -8.65
N ARG A 102 4.40 6.76 -8.34
CA ARG A 102 3.41 6.78 -7.26
C ARG A 102 3.05 5.36 -6.82
N LEU A 103 2.69 5.21 -5.55
CA LEU A 103 1.97 4.06 -5.03
C LEU A 103 0.51 4.42 -4.81
N ASP A 104 -0.40 3.68 -5.41
CA ASP A 104 -1.84 3.75 -5.17
C ASP A 104 -2.26 2.56 -4.30
N LEU A 105 -3.22 2.78 -3.40
CA LEU A 105 -3.80 1.71 -2.59
C LEU A 105 -5.24 1.56 -3.03
N LEU A 106 -5.62 0.38 -3.53
CA LEU A 106 -6.94 0.09 -4.10
C LEU A 106 -7.70 -0.87 -3.19
N GLY A 107 -9.01 -0.67 -3.05
CA GLY A 107 -9.90 -1.46 -2.16
C GLY A 107 -9.51 -1.43 -0.67
N SER A 108 -10.37 -0.90 0.22
CA SER A 108 -10.21 -1.11 1.68
C SER A 108 -11.49 -1.75 2.16
N ASP A 109 -11.44 -3.05 2.33
CA ASP A 109 -12.37 -3.72 3.23
C ASP A 109 -11.68 -3.78 4.60
N ILE A 110 -12.22 -3.06 5.58
CA ILE A 110 -11.72 -3.11 6.96
C ILE A 110 -12.57 -4.11 7.72
N ARG A 111 -11.93 -5.14 8.26
CA ARG A 111 -12.54 -6.10 9.17
C ARG A 111 -12.18 -5.71 10.61
N PRO A 112 -13.08 -5.03 11.34
CA PRO A 112 -12.87 -4.76 12.75
C PRO A 112 -12.75 -6.08 13.52
N MET A 113 -12.04 -6.06 14.65
CA MET A 113 -11.97 -7.22 15.55
C MET A 113 -13.27 -7.46 16.35
N ASN A 114 -14.26 -6.57 16.22
CA ASN A 114 -15.45 -6.49 17.05
C ASN A 114 -16.73 -6.67 16.22
#